data_AF-A0A1F7MCD4-F1
#
_entry.id   AF-A0A1F7MCD4-F1
#
_cell.length_a   1.000
_cell.length_b   1.000
_cell.length_c   1.000
_cell.angle_alpha   90.00
_cell.angle_beta   90.00
_cell.angle_gamma   90.00
#
_symmetry.space_group_name_H-M   'P 1'
#
loop_
_entity.id
_entity.type
_entity.pdbx_description
1 polymer ?
#
loop_
_entity_poly.entity_id
_entity_poly.type
_entity_poly.pdbx_seq_one_letter_code
_entity_poly.pdbx_strand_id
1 'polypeptide(L)'
;MSLGVVARVLVLAAATVVLAAEVTLAQVPKGRRDQVSPARAQRMEALLSRAFPGATLDWDREQLVYPDGRRIAFTFGFYRERPQEGEVFAVASHAPDERQREAIRQLQAFRTPAADVPRCTLSLMRADAAGTVLGYKETGIDLPDAASTCDRVNFDYAYASAGLPPPALSGRAAPAWPLVLISYSTLHALPDAWVMIAWAAVLDTDSLTWISRLPVFLQGMRRDGRSATFAIKNDRGGGASDTWVFSGFNERGDQPRWQVRVPCRAGGCRVEPRAVLDEALLSPAWK
;
A
#
# COMPACT_ATOMS: atom_id res chain seq x y z
N MET A 1 -17.50 64.57 54.55
CA MET A 1 -16.94 63.30 55.07
C MET A 1 -18.05 62.49 55.69
N SER A 2 -18.48 61.41 55.06
CA SER A 2 -19.26 60.33 55.70
C SER A 2 -19.05 59.08 54.87
N LEU A 3 -18.45 58.07 55.50
CA LEU A 3 -18.32 56.70 55.02
C LEU A 3 -19.63 55.96 55.31
N GLY A 4 -20.10 55.16 54.36
CA GLY A 4 -21.31 54.34 54.49
C GLY A 4 -21.19 53.07 53.67
N VAL A 5 -20.73 52.02 54.34
CA VAL A 5 -20.46 50.65 53.89
C VAL A 5 -21.75 49.90 53.50
N VAL A 6 -21.71 49.25 52.32
CA VAL A 6 -22.24 47.91 51.94
C VAL A 6 -23.75 47.61 52.08
N ALA A 7 -24.38 47.23 50.96
CA ALA A 7 -25.12 45.95 50.75
C ALA A 7 -25.79 45.95 49.35
N ARG A 8 -25.28 45.17 48.39
CA ARG A 8 -25.83 43.91 47.85
C ARG A 8 -27.26 43.98 47.29
N VAL A 9 -27.39 43.61 46.00
CA VAL A 9 -28.34 42.67 45.34
C VAL A 9 -28.42 43.08 43.86
N LEU A 10 -27.73 42.38 42.95
CA LEU A 10 -28.27 41.34 42.05
C LEU A 10 -29.39 41.87 41.12
N VAL A 11 -29.16 41.86 39.80
CA VAL A 11 -29.99 41.19 38.77
C VAL A 11 -29.49 41.57 37.36
N LEU A 12 -29.48 40.54 36.52
CA LEU A 12 -29.13 40.44 35.11
C LEU A 12 -29.72 41.53 34.19
N ALA A 13 -28.94 41.95 33.19
CA ALA A 13 -29.38 42.13 31.80
C ALA A 13 -28.10 42.22 30.92
N ALA A 14 -27.58 41.14 30.36
CA ALA A 14 -28.07 40.53 29.11
C ALA A 14 -28.30 41.55 27.98
N ALA A 15 -27.24 42.25 27.57
CA ALA A 15 -27.13 42.78 26.21
C ALA A 15 -26.24 41.82 25.42
N THR A 16 -26.89 40.81 24.87
CA THR A 16 -26.33 39.83 23.93
C THR A 16 -25.76 40.60 22.75
N VAL A 17 -24.44 40.76 22.72
CA VAL A 17 -23.72 41.06 21.50
C VAL A 17 -23.97 39.86 20.59
N VAL A 18 -24.90 40.02 19.64
CA VAL A 18 -25.02 39.12 18.48
C VAL A 18 -23.77 39.38 17.64
N LEU A 19 -22.64 38.86 18.11
CA LEU A 19 -21.52 38.53 17.25
C LEU A 19 -22.10 37.51 16.28
N ALA A 20 -22.25 37.96 15.04
CA ALA A 20 -22.32 37.08 13.89
C ALA A 20 -21.10 36.17 13.93
N ALA A 21 -21.22 35.08 14.67
CA ALA A 21 -20.51 33.86 14.36
C ALA A 21 -21.05 33.48 12.99
N GLU A 22 -20.38 33.96 11.94
CA GLU A 22 -20.33 33.24 10.69
C GLU A 22 -19.86 31.84 11.06
N VAL A 23 -20.83 30.97 11.28
CA VAL A 23 -20.62 29.53 11.27
C VAL A 23 -20.18 29.27 9.84
N THR A 24 -18.87 29.34 9.59
CA THR A 24 -18.23 28.55 8.56
C THR A 24 -18.61 27.11 8.91
N LEU A 25 -19.77 26.69 8.40
CA LEU A 25 -20.15 25.31 8.25
C LEU A 25 -18.98 24.70 7.49
N ALA A 26 -18.07 24.08 8.24
CA ALA A 26 -17.06 23.20 7.69
C ALA A 26 -17.81 22.27 6.76
N GLN A 27 -17.62 22.46 5.45
CA GLN A 27 -18.23 21.63 4.44
C GLN A 27 -17.75 20.22 4.73
N VAL A 28 -18.64 19.40 5.29
CA VAL A 28 -18.41 17.96 5.41
C VAL A 28 -18.14 17.47 3.99
N PRO A 29 -16.95 16.94 3.67
CA PRO A 29 -16.59 16.54 2.32
C PRO A 29 -17.68 15.59 1.77
N LYS A 30 -18.28 15.92 0.62
CA LYS A 30 -19.40 15.15 0.05
C LYS A 30 -18.94 13.91 -0.72
N GLY A 31 -17.64 13.73 -0.90
CA GLY A 31 -17.05 12.54 -1.51
C GLY A 31 -15.53 12.49 -1.33
N ARG A 32 -14.89 11.42 -1.79
CA ARG A 32 -13.42 11.26 -1.73
C ARG A 32 -12.70 12.35 -2.54
N ARG A 33 -13.30 12.82 -3.62
CA ARG A 33 -12.77 13.91 -4.46
C ARG A 33 -12.54 15.21 -3.68
N ASP A 34 -13.41 15.52 -2.72
CA ASP A 34 -13.36 16.76 -1.92
C ASP A 34 -12.30 16.70 -0.83
N GLN A 35 -11.80 15.50 -0.50
CA GLN A 35 -10.70 15.31 0.45
C GLN A 35 -9.32 15.62 -0.17
N VAL A 36 -9.27 15.86 -1.47
CA VAL A 36 -8.06 16.19 -2.23
C VAL A 36 -8.17 17.60 -2.77
N SER A 37 -7.10 18.39 -2.62
CA SER A 37 -7.09 19.78 -3.11
C SER A 37 -7.36 19.83 -4.64
N PRO A 38 -8.07 20.86 -5.14
CA PRO A 38 -8.42 20.97 -6.55
C PRO A 38 -7.21 20.82 -7.50
N ALA A 39 -6.09 21.47 -7.17
CA ALA A 39 -4.86 21.40 -7.96
C ALA A 39 -4.26 19.99 -8.00
N ARG A 40 -4.29 19.25 -6.90
CA ARG A 40 -3.79 17.88 -6.85
C ARG A 40 -4.68 16.93 -7.65
N ALA A 41 -6.00 17.10 -7.55
CA ALA A 41 -6.93 16.27 -8.28
C ALA A 41 -6.94 16.52 -9.79
N GLN A 42 -6.85 17.78 -10.25
CA GLN A 42 -6.68 18.08 -11.67
C GLN A 42 -5.41 17.44 -12.24
N ARG A 43 -4.29 17.54 -11.52
CA ARG A 43 -3.04 16.85 -11.91
C ARG A 43 -3.22 15.33 -11.96
N MET A 44 -3.98 14.76 -11.02
CA MET A 44 -4.29 13.34 -10.99
C MET A 44 -5.06 12.91 -12.23
N GLU A 45 -6.16 13.60 -12.51
CA GLU A 45 -7.03 13.33 -13.65
C GLU A 45 -6.29 13.51 -14.98
N ALA A 46 -5.40 14.52 -15.08
CA ALA A 46 -4.55 14.72 -16.25
C ALA A 46 -3.60 13.53 -16.47
N LEU A 47 -2.89 13.09 -15.44
CA LEU A 47 -2.01 11.92 -15.50
C LEU A 47 -2.79 10.65 -15.89
N LEU A 48 -3.96 10.45 -15.29
CA LEU A 48 -4.82 9.30 -15.56
C LEU A 48 -5.37 9.27 -16.98
N SER A 49 -5.82 10.41 -17.49
CA SER A 49 -6.33 10.51 -18.86
C SER A 49 -5.29 10.12 -19.91
N ARG A 50 -4.00 10.28 -19.59
CA ARG A 50 -2.88 9.90 -20.46
C ARG A 50 -2.52 8.42 -20.30
N ALA A 51 -2.44 7.93 -19.07
CA ALA A 51 -2.12 6.52 -18.79
C ALA A 51 -3.26 5.56 -19.18
N PHE A 52 -4.51 6.02 -19.08
CA PHE A 52 -5.71 5.26 -19.37
C PHE A 52 -6.63 6.05 -20.33
N PRO A 53 -6.27 6.13 -21.62
CA PRO A 53 -7.02 6.92 -22.59
C PRO A 53 -8.51 6.55 -22.63
N GLY A 54 -9.36 7.56 -22.51
CA GLY A 54 -10.82 7.40 -22.53
C GLY A 54 -11.44 6.96 -21.20
N ALA A 55 -10.65 6.56 -20.20
CA ALA A 55 -11.17 6.25 -18.87
C ALA A 55 -11.37 7.53 -18.04
N THR A 56 -12.42 7.55 -17.22
CA THR A 56 -12.64 8.55 -16.17
C THR A 56 -12.47 7.90 -14.79
N LEU A 57 -12.09 8.69 -13.79
CA LEU A 57 -11.97 8.20 -12.42
C LEU A 57 -13.28 8.42 -11.65
N ASP A 58 -13.88 7.33 -11.19
CA ASP A 58 -14.86 7.33 -10.10
C ASP A 58 -14.10 7.41 -8.77
N TRP A 59 -14.03 8.62 -8.21
CA TRP A 59 -13.28 8.92 -6.99
C TRP A 59 -13.83 8.23 -5.75
N ASP A 60 -15.15 8.02 -5.68
CA ASP A 60 -15.77 7.44 -4.50
C ASP A 60 -15.57 5.92 -4.47
N ARG A 61 -15.67 5.28 -5.64
CA ARG A 61 -15.50 3.83 -5.77
C ARG A 61 -14.06 3.40 -6.05
N GLU A 62 -13.15 4.33 -6.29
CA GLU A 62 -11.76 4.03 -6.69
C GLU A 62 -11.74 3.13 -7.93
N GLN A 63 -12.44 3.55 -8.98
CA GLN A 63 -12.58 2.80 -10.22
C GLN A 63 -12.29 3.66 -11.45
N LEU A 64 -11.57 3.09 -12.42
CA LEU A 64 -11.55 3.63 -13.77
C LEU A 64 -12.79 3.17 -14.52
N VAL A 65 -13.50 4.10 -15.15
CA VAL A 65 -14.72 3.85 -15.94
C VAL A 65 -14.44 4.17 -17.39
N TYR A 66 -14.50 3.17 -18.26
CA TYR A 66 -14.33 3.34 -19.70
C TYR A 66 -15.65 3.68 -20.39
N PRO A 67 -15.62 4.24 -21.62
CA PRO A 67 -16.83 4.62 -22.36
C PRO A 67 -17.72 3.43 -22.73
N ASP A 68 -17.15 2.23 -22.82
CA ASP A 68 -17.86 0.96 -23.06
C ASP A 68 -18.56 0.41 -21.81
N GLY A 69 -18.51 1.13 -20.68
CA GLY A 69 -19.09 0.72 -19.40
C GLY A 69 -18.20 -0.21 -18.57
N ARG A 70 -17.03 -0.62 -19.08
CA ARG A 70 -16.06 -1.42 -18.34
C ARG A 70 -15.54 -0.63 -17.14
N ARG A 71 -15.46 -1.30 -15.99
CA ARG A 71 -14.93 -0.74 -14.74
C ARG A 71 -13.71 -1.53 -14.30
N ILE A 72 -12.69 -0.84 -13.84
CA ILE A 72 -11.46 -1.44 -13.34
C ILE A 72 -11.18 -0.88 -11.95
N ALA A 73 -11.04 -1.76 -10.96
CA ALA A 73 -10.59 -1.38 -9.63
C ALA A 73 -9.21 -0.71 -9.71
N PHE A 74 -9.09 0.44 -9.06
CA PHE A 74 -8.02 1.35 -9.31
C PHE A 74 -7.50 1.97 -8.03
N THR A 75 -6.21 1.80 -7.75
CA THR A 75 -5.56 2.47 -6.63
C THR A 75 -4.51 3.42 -7.17
N PHE A 76 -4.56 4.69 -6.75
CA PHE A 76 -3.62 5.72 -7.17
C PHE A 76 -3.00 6.40 -5.98
N GLY A 77 -1.69 6.55 -6.02
CA GLY A 77 -0.96 7.34 -5.05
C GLY A 77 0.00 8.30 -5.74
N PHE A 78 0.04 9.52 -5.22
CA PHE A 78 1.13 10.42 -5.54
C PHE A 78 2.34 10.05 -4.70
N TYR A 79 3.47 9.88 -5.37
CA TYR A 79 4.76 9.85 -4.71
C TYR A 79 5.25 11.29 -4.62
N ARG A 80 5.48 11.77 -3.39
CA ARG A 80 5.89 13.13 -3.01
C ARG A 80 6.44 13.96 -4.19
N GLU A 81 5.78 15.08 -4.51
CA GLU A 81 6.30 16.11 -5.42
C GLU A 81 7.74 16.40 -5.01
N ARG A 82 8.73 16.28 -5.91
CA ARG A 82 10.09 16.77 -5.63
C ARG A 82 10.06 18.28 -5.85
N PRO A 83 9.91 19.10 -4.80
CA PRO A 83 9.65 20.53 -5.01
C PRO A 83 10.89 21.23 -5.59
N GLN A 84 12.07 20.63 -5.42
CA GLN A 84 13.35 21.18 -5.87
C GLN A 84 13.61 21.02 -7.37
N GLU A 85 12.87 20.16 -8.08
CA GLU A 85 13.08 19.89 -9.52
C GLU A 85 11.84 20.22 -10.38
N GLY A 86 10.71 20.60 -9.78
CA GLY A 86 9.47 20.91 -10.50
C GLY A 86 8.77 19.68 -11.10
N GLU A 87 9.20 18.47 -10.74
CA GLU A 87 8.65 17.21 -11.21
C GLU A 87 7.78 16.50 -10.15
N VAL A 88 6.74 15.84 -10.64
CA VAL A 88 5.78 15.01 -9.89
C VAL A 88 5.94 13.57 -10.33
N PHE A 89 6.03 12.66 -9.37
CA PHE A 89 6.02 11.23 -9.61
C PHE A 89 4.71 10.65 -9.09
N ALA A 90 4.06 9.82 -9.90
CA ALA A 90 2.84 9.14 -9.52
C ALA A 90 2.95 7.67 -9.83
N VAL A 91 2.33 6.86 -8.99
CA VAL A 91 2.24 5.44 -9.22
C VAL A 91 0.78 5.04 -9.09
N ALA A 92 0.30 4.38 -10.12
CA ALA A 92 -0.99 3.73 -10.14
C ALA A 92 -0.80 2.23 -10.07
N SER A 93 -1.72 1.54 -9.41
CA SER A 93 -1.86 0.10 -9.53
C SER A 93 -3.27 -0.23 -9.98
N HIS A 94 -3.37 -1.12 -10.94
CA HIS A 94 -4.64 -1.62 -11.43
C HIS A 94 -4.54 -3.12 -11.63
N ALA A 95 -5.65 -3.81 -11.40
CA ALA A 95 -5.76 -5.23 -11.67
C ALA A 95 -6.93 -5.51 -12.61
N PRO A 96 -6.80 -6.44 -13.57
CA PRO A 96 -7.91 -6.81 -14.46
C PRO A 96 -9.03 -7.49 -13.66
N ASP A 97 -10.13 -6.74 -13.54
CA ASP A 97 -11.12 -6.84 -12.47
C ASP A 97 -11.76 -8.23 -12.29
N GLU A 98 -12.34 -8.82 -13.34
CA GLU A 98 -13.16 -10.03 -13.18
C GLU A 98 -12.34 -11.33 -13.15
N ARG A 99 -11.32 -11.45 -13.99
CA ARG A 99 -10.47 -12.65 -14.05
C ARG A 99 -9.64 -12.83 -12.79
N GLN A 100 -9.13 -11.75 -12.21
CA GLN A 100 -8.39 -11.82 -10.96
C GLN A 100 -9.30 -12.17 -9.79
N ARG A 101 -10.50 -11.57 -9.71
CA ARG A 101 -11.50 -11.95 -8.69
C ARG A 101 -11.88 -13.42 -8.80
N GLU A 102 -12.07 -13.92 -10.03
CA GLU A 102 -12.33 -15.34 -10.23
C GLU A 102 -11.16 -16.22 -9.83
N ALA A 103 -9.92 -15.85 -10.18
CA ALA A 103 -8.74 -16.57 -9.73
C ALA A 103 -8.61 -16.61 -8.20
N ILE A 104 -8.90 -15.50 -7.51
CA ILE A 104 -8.94 -15.44 -6.05
C ILE A 104 -10.00 -16.41 -5.50
N ARG A 105 -11.22 -16.41 -6.06
CA ARG A 105 -12.27 -17.35 -5.67
C ARG A 105 -11.87 -18.81 -5.88
N GLN A 106 -11.23 -19.11 -7.01
CA GLN A 106 -10.74 -20.46 -7.30
C GLN A 106 -9.68 -20.91 -6.30
N LEU A 107 -8.71 -20.04 -6.00
CA LEU A 107 -7.67 -20.30 -5.00
C LEU A 107 -8.27 -20.53 -3.61
N GLN A 108 -9.22 -19.70 -3.19
CA GLN A 108 -9.94 -19.86 -1.91
C GLN A 108 -10.80 -21.14 -1.88
N ALA A 109 -11.24 -21.63 -3.04
CA ALA A 109 -11.90 -22.92 -3.20
C ALA A 109 -10.91 -24.10 -3.35
N PHE A 110 -9.62 -23.88 -3.05
CA PHE A 110 -8.54 -24.87 -3.15
C PHE A 110 -8.33 -25.42 -4.56
N ARG A 111 -8.60 -24.61 -5.58
CA ARG A 111 -8.39 -24.90 -7.00
C ARG A 111 -7.24 -24.08 -7.53
N THR A 112 -6.41 -24.70 -8.35
CA THR A 112 -5.35 -23.99 -9.09
C THR A 112 -6.01 -23.19 -10.23
N PRO A 113 -5.80 -21.87 -10.30
CA PRO A 113 -6.35 -21.05 -11.36
C PRO A 113 -5.61 -21.31 -12.68
N ALA A 114 -6.17 -20.82 -13.80
CA ALA A 114 -5.54 -20.93 -15.11
C ALA A 114 -4.15 -20.29 -15.14
N ALA A 115 -3.23 -20.80 -15.98
CA ALA A 115 -1.84 -20.35 -16.01
C ALA A 115 -1.65 -18.86 -16.39
N ASP A 116 -2.68 -18.22 -16.96
CA ASP A 116 -2.70 -16.85 -17.45
C ASP A 116 -3.45 -15.87 -16.53
N VAL A 117 -3.52 -16.14 -15.21
CA VAL A 117 -4.16 -15.21 -14.26
C VAL A 117 -3.57 -13.81 -14.41
N PRO A 118 -4.42 -12.79 -14.67
CA PRO A 118 -3.92 -11.43 -14.79
C PRO A 118 -3.34 -10.94 -13.46
N ARG A 119 -2.14 -10.35 -13.53
CA ARG A 119 -1.41 -9.86 -12.36
C ARG A 119 -1.66 -8.38 -12.15
N CYS A 120 -1.41 -7.95 -10.91
CA CYS A 120 -1.34 -6.54 -10.57
C CYS A 120 -0.33 -5.83 -11.49
N THR A 121 -0.79 -4.78 -12.17
CA THR A 121 0.04 -3.92 -13.03
C THR A 121 0.26 -2.59 -12.33
N LEU A 122 1.51 -2.16 -12.32
CA LEU A 122 1.94 -0.87 -11.79
C LEU A 122 2.27 0.04 -12.95
N SER A 123 1.63 1.20 -12.98
CA SER A 123 1.89 2.25 -13.97
C SER A 123 2.61 3.39 -13.25
N LEU A 124 3.86 3.64 -13.63
CA LEU A 124 4.73 4.68 -13.11
C LEU A 124 4.64 5.88 -14.05
N MET A 125 4.36 7.06 -13.51
CA MET A 125 4.20 8.31 -14.25
C MET A 125 5.10 9.38 -13.67
N ARG A 126 5.74 10.14 -14.55
CA ARG A 126 6.51 11.34 -14.22
C ARG A 126 5.89 12.51 -14.98
N ALA A 127 5.67 13.63 -14.33
CA ALA A 127 5.13 14.83 -14.94
C ALA A 127 5.80 16.10 -14.42
N ASP A 128 5.70 17.20 -15.15
CA ASP A 128 6.07 18.53 -14.66
C ASP A 128 4.97 19.15 -13.77
N ALA A 129 5.23 20.34 -13.25
CA ALA A 129 4.27 21.10 -12.45
C ALA A 129 2.96 21.45 -13.19
N ALA A 130 2.98 21.52 -14.53
CA ALA A 130 1.81 21.77 -15.36
C ALA A 130 0.99 20.49 -15.62
N GLY A 131 1.47 19.33 -15.18
CA GLY A 131 0.83 18.04 -15.42
C GLY A 131 1.19 17.43 -16.78
N THR A 132 2.18 17.97 -17.49
CA THR A 132 2.72 17.37 -18.72
C THR A 132 3.46 16.10 -18.35
N VAL A 133 3.08 14.97 -18.93
CA VAL A 133 3.77 13.69 -18.71
C VAL A 133 5.16 13.74 -19.34
N LEU A 134 6.18 13.68 -18.49
CA LEU A 134 7.61 13.62 -18.84
C LEU A 134 8.13 12.18 -18.97
N GLY A 135 7.33 11.20 -18.55
CA GLY A 135 7.69 9.79 -18.65
C GLY A 135 6.59 8.85 -18.14
N TYR A 136 6.55 7.66 -18.72
CA TYR A 136 5.62 6.60 -18.36
C TYR A 136 6.31 5.24 -18.49
N LYS A 137 6.11 4.37 -17.50
CA LYS A 137 6.61 2.99 -17.48
C LYS A 137 5.56 2.08 -16.86
N GLU A 138 5.54 0.82 -17.25
CA GLU A 138 4.71 -0.19 -16.60
C GLU A 138 5.54 -1.40 -16.17
N THR A 139 5.12 -2.01 -15.07
CA THR A 139 5.69 -3.29 -14.62
C THR A 139 4.63 -4.10 -13.87
N GLY A 140 4.79 -5.42 -13.89
CA GLY A 140 3.93 -6.34 -13.14
C GLY A 140 4.57 -6.79 -11.83
N ILE A 141 3.76 -7.32 -10.92
CA ILE A 141 4.28 -8.07 -9.78
C ILE A 141 4.82 -9.42 -10.28
N ASP A 142 6.13 -9.60 -10.15
CA ASP A 142 6.83 -10.79 -10.66
C ASP A 142 6.79 -11.95 -9.66
N LEU A 143 5.66 -12.67 -9.68
CA LEU A 143 5.45 -13.92 -8.96
C LEU A 143 4.62 -14.88 -9.85
N PRO A 144 5.27 -15.82 -10.56
CA PRO A 144 4.60 -16.64 -11.56
C PRO A 144 3.60 -17.66 -11.00
N ASP A 145 3.82 -18.12 -9.77
CA ASP A 145 3.04 -19.21 -9.16
C ASP A 145 1.90 -18.71 -8.25
N ALA A 146 1.56 -17.41 -8.28
CA ALA A 146 0.58 -16.83 -7.37
C ALA A 146 -0.30 -15.76 -8.02
N ALA A 147 -1.59 -15.74 -7.64
CA ALA A 147 -2.42 -14.57 -7.94
C ALA A 147 -1.96 -13.43 -7.03
N SER A 148 -1.53 -12.32 -7.61
CA SER A 148 -1.13 -11.12 -6.86
C SER A 148 -2.27 -10.11 -6.88
N THR A 149 -2.68 -9.58 -5.73
CA THR A 149 -3.71 -8.55 -5.61
C THR A 149 -3.08 -7.17 -5.36
N CYS A 150 -3.65 -6.12 -5.96
CA CYS A 150 -3.20 -4.73 -5.77
C CYS A 150 -3.90 -4.03 -4.59
N ASP A 151 -4.55 -4.77 -3.69
CA ASP A 151 -5.62 -4.25 -2.81
C ASP A 151 -5.21 -3.05 -1.94
N ARG A 152 -3.90 -2.85 -1.73
CA ARG A 152 -3.40 -1.63 -1.08
C ARG A 152 -1.94 -1.36 -1.42
N VAL A 153 -1.69 -0.61 -2.49
CA VAL A 153 -0.33 -0.13 -2.77
C VAL A 153 -0.08 1.20 -2.05
N ASN A 154 0.62 1.13 -0.91
CA ASN A 154 1.13 2.31 -0.21
C ASN A 154 2.51 2.68 -0.78
N PHE A 155 2.70 3.95 -1.13
CA PHE A 155 3.95 4.48 -1.67
C PHE A 155 4.64 5.34 -0.61
N ASP A 156 5.77 4.88 -0.08
CA ASP A 156 6.54 5.60 0.94
C ASP A 156 8.00 5.81 0.49
N TYR A 157 8.57 6.96 0.86
CA TYR A 157 10.01 7.29 0.77
C TYR A 157 10.81 6.61 1.88
N ALA A 158 10.16 6.20 2.96
CA ALA A 158 10.82 5.80 4.18
C ALA A 158 11.26 4.33 4.13
N TYR A 159 12.27 4.07 3.32
CA TYR A 159 13.08 2.85 3.41
C TYR A 159 13.53 2.58 4.86
N ALA A 160 13.77 3.65 5.63
CA ALA A 160 14.19 3.61 7.03
C ALA A 160 13.07 3.29 8.05
N SER A 161 11.80 3.64 7.80
CA SER A 161 10.71 3.40 8.76
C SER A 161 10.26 1.94 8.76
N ALA A 162 10.43 1.25 7.63
CA ALA A 162 10.14 -0.18 7.48
C ALA A 162 11.26 -1.09 8.04
N GLY A 163 12.29 -0.52 8.69
CA GLY A 163 13.44 -1.28 9.21
C GLY A 163 14.27 -1.98 8.12
N LEU A 164 14.13 -1.56 6.86
CA LEU A 164 14.83 -2.14 5.72
C LEU A 164 16.27 -1.59 5.65
N PRO A 165 17.27 -2.40 5.27
CA PRO A 165 18.64 -1.90 5.13
C PRO A 165 18.69 -1.07 3.84
N PRO A 166 18.98 0.25 3.90
CA PRO A 166 18.96 1.11 2.72
C PRO A 166 19.71 0.41 1.58
N PRO A 167 19.16 0.40 0.35
CA PRO A 167 19.88 -0.22 -0.74
C PRO A 167 21.24 0.49 -0.79
N ALA A 168 22.32 -0.27 -1.03
CA ALA A 168 23.64 0.30 -1.19
C ALA A 168 23.63 1.14 -2.49
N LEU A 169 23.14 2.38 -2.38
CA LEU A 169 23.14 3.39 -3.44
C LEU A 169 24.46 4.16 -3.48
N SER A 170 25.37 3.89 -2.53
CA SER A 170 26.70 4.48 -2.49
C SER A 170 27.47 4.18 -3.77
N GLY A 171 27.82 5.22 -4.52
CA GLY A 171 28.57 5.10 -5.79
C GLY A 171 27.70 4.99 -7.05
N ARG A 172 26.37 4.96 -6.94
CA ARG A 172 25.47 5.12 -8.08
C ARG A 172 25.17 6.59 -8.32
N ALA A 173 25.02 6.99 -9.59
CA ALA A 173 24.43 8.27 -9.94
C ALA A 173 23.03 8.37 -9.30
N ALA A 174 22.61 9.59 -8.94
CA ALA A 174 21.26 9.81 -8.45
C ALA A 174 20.26 9.25 -9.48
N PRO A 175 19.29 8.42 -9.07
CA PRO A 175 18.40 7.77 -10.02
C PRO A 175 17.45 8.80 -10.64
N ALA A 176 17.18 8.65 -11.94
CA ALA A 176 16.31 9.53 -12.71
C ALA A 176 14.83 9.33 -12.32
N TRP A 177 14.51 8.15 -11.78
CA TRP A 177 13.24 7.83 -11.17
C TRP A 177 13.43 7.42 -9.69
N PRO A 178 12.45 7.67 -8.81
CA PRO A 178 12.60 7.33 -7.40
C PRO A 178 12.46 5.83 -7.13
N LEU A 179 13.14 5.32 -6.10
CA LEU A 179 12.75 4.03 -5.53
C LEU A 179 11.35 4.12 -4.93
N VAL A 180 10.57 3.04 -5.06
CA VAL A 180 9.18 3.00 -4.59
C VAL A 180 8.98 1.82 -3.65
N LEU A 181 8.54 2.08 -2.42
CA LEU A 181 7.99 1.06 -1.54
C LEU A 181 6.56 0.73 -1.99
N ILE A 182 6.24 -0.55 -2.07
CA ILE A 182 4.98 -1.10 -2.59
C ILE A 182 4.52 -2.15 -1.59
N SER A 183 3.29 -1.99 -1.08
CA SER A 183 2.60 -3.03 -0.34
C SER A 183 1.68 -3.80 -1.28
N TYR A 184 1.69 -5.13 -1.24
CA TYR A 184 0.77 -5.96 -2.03
C TYR A 184 0.57 -7.33 -1.37
N SER A 185 -0.44 -8.07 -1.81
CA SER A 185 -0.68 -9.43 -1.33
C SER A 185 -0.56 -10.44 -2.46
N THR A 186 -0.11 -11.65 -2.15
CA THR A 186 -0.20 -12.80 -3.05
C THR A 186 -0.98 -13.93 -2.41
N LEU A 187 -1.79 -14.60 -3.22
CA LEU A 187 -2.61 -15.73 -2.83
C LEU A 187 -2.09 -16.99 -3.50
N HIS A 188 -1.91 -18.01 -2.69
CA HIS A 188 -1.32 -19.31 -3.04
C HIS A 188 -2.35 -20.40 -2.74
N ALA A 189 -2.60 -21.27 -3.71
CA ALA A 189 -3.33 -22.52 -3.47
C ALA A 189 -2.33 -23.65 -3.30
N LEU A 190 -2.53 -24.40 -2.23
CA LEU A 190 -1.75 -25.56 -1.85
C LEU A 190 -2.69 -26.78 -1.85
N PRO A 191 -2.16 -28.02 -1.84
CA PRO A 191 -2.99 -29.22 -1.85
C PRO A 191 -4.07 -29.25 -0.76
N ASP A 192 -3.77 -28.74 0.43
CA ASP A 192 -4.63 -28.80 1.63
C ASP A 192 -4.94 -27.44 2.26
N ALA A 193 -4.50 -26.33 1.66
CA ALA A 193 -4.69 -24.98 2.20
C ALA A 193 -4.75 -23.91 1.09
N TRP A 194 -5.32 -22.76 1.40
CA TRP A 194 -5.00 -21.52 0.68
C TRP A 194 -4.33 -20.56 1.66
N VAL A 195 -3.36 -19.79 1.17
CA VAL A 195 -2.57 -18.87 1.97
C VAL A 195 -2.41 -17.55 1.24
N MET A 196 -2.65 -16.46 1.94
CA MET A 196 -2.33 -15.11 1.49
C MET A 196 -1.10 -14.60 2.25
N ILE A 197 -0.13 -14.06 1.53
CA ILE A 197 1.04 -13.37 2.09
C ILE A 197 0.97 -11.91 1.69
N ALA A 198 1.03 -10.99 2.65
CA ALA A 198 1.24 -9.58 2.39
C ALA A 198 2.73 -9.26 2.40
N TRP A 199 3.15 -8.41 1.47
CA TRP A 199 4.53 -8.07 1.18
C TRP A 199 4.77 -6.58 1.33
N ALA A 200 5.92 -6.21 1.87
CA ALA A 200 6.55 -4.91 1.69
C ALA A 200 7.71 -5.07 0.72
N ALA A 201 7.64 -4.41 -0.44
CA ALA A 201 8.60 -4.58 -1.51
C ALA A 201 9.12 -3.26 -2.04
N VAL A 202 10.37 -3.24 -2.48
CA VAL A 202 11.01 -2.05 -3.05
C VAL A 202 11.25 -2.30 -4.52
N LEU A 203 10.81 -1.36 -5.36
CA LEU A 203 11.06 -1.35 -6.79
C LEU A 203 12.11 -0.27 -7.13
N ASP A 204 13.17 -0.68 -7.83
CA ASP A 204 14.02 0.22 -8.61
C ASP A 204 13.24 0.60 -9.87
N THR A 205 12.75 1.83 -9.95
CA THR A 205 11.92 2.29 -11.07
C THR A 205 12.72 2.72 -12.29
N ASP A 206 14.05 2.90 -12.16
CA ASP A 206 14.92 3.11 -13.32
C ASP A 206 15.05 1.82 -14.11
N SER A 207 15.36 0.72 -13.42
CA SER A 207 15.58 -0.60 -14.00
C SER A 207 14.33 -1.50 -14.03
N LEU A 208 13.24 -1.09 -13.39
CA LEU A 208 12.04 -1.91 -13.15
C LEU A 208 12.34 -3.23 -12.41
N THR A 209 13.36 -3.24 -11.55
CA THR A 209 13.77 -4.43 -10.81
C THR A 209 13.35 -4.37 -9.35
N TRP A 210 12.80 -5.47 -8.83
CA TRP A 210 12.41 -5.58 -7.42
C TRP A 210 13.64 -5.69 -6.52
N ILE A 211 14.05 -4.65 -5.82
CA ILE A 211 15.23 -4.67 -4.95
C ILE A 211 15.00 -5.57 -3.73
N SER A 212 13.86 -5.39 -3.07
CA SER A 212 13.50 -6.11 -1.85
C SER A 212 12.06 -6.59 -1.91
N ARG A 213 11.78 -7.70 -1.23
CA ARG A 213 10.45 -8.30 -1.08
C ARG A 213 10.42 -9.03 0.26
N LEU A 214 9.82 -8.40 1.26
CA LEU A 214 9.75 -8.92 2.63
C LEU A 214 8.31 -9.28 2.98
N PRO A 215 8.07 -10.47 3.55
CA PRO A 215 6.74 -10.84 4.02
C PRO A 215 6.47 -10.11 5.34
N VAL A 216 5.31 -9.47 5.45
CA VAL A 216 4.91 -8.69 6.65
C VAL A 216 3.74 -9.32 7.39
N PHE A 217 2.94 -10.11 6.68
CA PHE A 217 1.77 -10.76 7.23
C PHE A 217 1.42 -12.01 6.43
N LEU A 218 0.87 -13.00 7.10
CA LEU A 218 0.38 -14.22 6.49
C LEU A 218 -0.98 -14.58 7.11
N GLN A 219 -1.96 -14.94 6.28
CA GLN A 219 -3.17 -15.61 6.74
C GLN A 219 -3.50 -16.78 5.82
N GLY A 220 -4.19 -17.78 6.34
CA GLY A 220 -4.65 -18.88 5.52
C GLY A 220 -5.77 -19.69 6.16
N MET A 221 -6.30 -20.61 5.37
CA MET A 221 -7.29 -21.59 5.79
C MET A 221 -6.97 -22.94 5.16
N ARG A 222 -7.08 -24.00 5.95
CA ARG A 222 -6.94 -25.40 5.51
C ARG A 222 -8.29 -25.93 5.03
N ARG A 223 -8.24 -27.00 4.24
CA ARG A 223 -9.44 -27.71 3.74
C ARG A 223 -10.32 -28.26 4.87
N ASP A 224 -9.73 -28.57 6.02
CA ASP A 224 -10.46 -29.01 7.22
C ASP A 224 -11.12 -27.84 7.99
N GLY A 225 -11.06 -26.62 7.46
CA GLY A 225 -11.66 -25.42 8.05
C GLY A 225 -10.76 -24.69 9.05
N ARG A 226 -9.61 -25.27 9.42
CA ARG A 226 -8.71 -24.61 10.37
C ARG A 226 -8.06 -23.38 9.76
N SER A 227 -7.95 -22.30 10.53
CA SER A 227 -7.36 -21.03 10.08
C SER A 227 -6.16 -20.63 10.92
N ALA A 228 -5.28 -19.84 10.31
CA ALA A 228 -4.14 -19.27 11.00
C ALA A 228 -3.82 -17.88 10.45
N THR A 229 -3.36 -17.01 11.34
CA THR A 229 -2.93 -15.64 11.03
C THR A 229 -1.63 -15.37 11.76
N PHE A 230 -0.67 -14.77 11.05
CA PHE A 230 0.65 -14.46 11.56
C PHE A 230 1.05 -13.04 11.16
N ALA A 231 1.36 -12.20 12.15
CA ALA A 231 2.19 -11.01 11.93
C ALA A 231 3.65 -11.45 11.81
N ILE A 232 4.39 -10.89 10.86
CA ILE A 232 5.78 -11.28 10.61
C ILE A 232 6.69 -10.16 11.10
N LYS A 233 7.63 -10.51 11.98
CA LYS A 233 8.74 -9.63 12.34
C LYS A 233 10.01 -10.08 11.65
N ASN A 234 10.79 -9.11 11.19
CA ASN A 234 12.09 -9.33 10.60
C ASN A 234 13.18 -8.85 11.57
N ASP A 235 14.00 -9.77 12.04
CA ASP A 235 15.14 -9.48 12.89
C ASP A 235 16.42 -9.68 12.07
N ARG A 236 17.31 -8.69 12.09
CA ARG A 236 18.67 -8.90 11.59
C ARG A 236 19.35 -9.86 12.56
N GLY A 237 19.75 -11.04 12.10
CA GLY A 237 20.47 -11.99 12.96
C GLY A 237 21.65 -11.28 13.61
N GLY A 238 21.75 -11.33 14.94
CA GLY A 238 22.81 -10.61 15.65
C GLY A 238 24.19 -11.04 15.15
N GLY A 239 24.97 -10.09 14.61
CA GLY A 239 26.33 -10.30 14.11
C GLY A 239 26.55 -9.87 12.65
N ALA A 240 27.78 -10.06 12.15
CA ALA A 240 28.20 -9.74 10.78
C ALA A 240 27.62 -10.66 9.70
N SER A 241 26.65 -11.52 10.05
CA SER A 241 25.98 -12.39 9.09
C SER A 241 25.00 -11.59 8.25
N ASP A 242 25.16 -11.65 6.93
CA ASP A 242 24.19 -11.21 5.91
C ASP A 242 22.93 -12.09 5.92
N THR A 243 22.39 -12.44 7.09
CA THR A 243 21.25 -13.35 7.25
C THR A 243 20.19 -12.69 8.11
N TRP A 244 18.97 -12.63 7.58
CA TRP A 244 17.80 -12.10 8.27
C TRP A 244 16.91 -13.25 8.71
N VAL A 245 16.27 -13.07 9.85
CA VAL A 245 15.31 -14.02 10.41
C VAL A 245 13.93 -13.42 10.29
N PHE A 246 13.03 -14.13 9.61
CA PHE A 246 11.62 -13.77 9.52
C PHE A 246 10.84 -14.71 10.42
N SER A 247 10.12 -14.13 11.38
CA SER A 247 9.47 -14.84 12.47
C SER A 247 7.96 -14.57 12.45
N GLY A 248 7.15 -15.62 12.37
CA GLY A 248 5.69 -15.50 12.40
C GLY A 248 5.12 -15.57 13.82
N PHE A 249 4.31 -14.59 14.20
CA PHE A 249 3.66 -14.49 15.51
C PHE A 249 2.14 -14.49 15.36
N ASN A 250 1.45 -15.30 16.15
CA ASN A 250 -0.01 -15.17 16.31
C ASN A 250 -0.33 -14.20 17.47
N GLU A 251 -1.58 -13.71 17.52
CA GLU A 251 -2.06 -12.64 18.43
C GLU A 251 -1.79 -12.84 19.94
N ARG A 252 -1.23 -13.97 20.38
CA ARG A 252 -1.04 -14.33 21.80
C ARG A 252 0.34 -14.90 22.15
N GLY A 253 1.41 -14.61 21.38
CA GLY A 253 2.72 -15.23 21.62
C GLY A 253 3.88 -14.25 21.70
N ASP A 254 4.68 -14.37 22.77
CA ASP A 254 6.04 -13.78 22.86
C ASP A 254 7.09 -14.60 22.07
N GLN A 255 6.75 -15.83 21.69
CA GLN A 255 7.60 -16.75 20.95
C GLN A 255 7.12 -16.91 19.50
N PRO A 256 8.04 -16.97 18.53
CA PRO A 256 7.70 -17.21 17.14
C PRO A 256 7.12 -18.60 16.95
N ARG A 257 6.12 -18.73 16.07
CA ARG A 257 5.45 -19.99 15.72
C ARG A 257 6.14 -20.75 14.60
N TRP A 258 6.95 -20.04 13.84
CA TRP A 258 7.81 -20.53 12.77
C TRP A 258 8.86 -19.45 12.48
N GLN A 259 10.00 -19.85 11.91
CA GLN A 259 11.07 -18.94 11.52
C GLN A 259 11.72 -19.39 10.23
N VAL A 260 12.04 -18.44 9.35
CA VAL A 260 12.87 -18.69 8.17
C VAL A 260 14.09 -17.78 8.18
N ARG A 261 15.24 -18.32 7.80
CA ARG A 261 16.50 -17.58 7.67
C ARG A 261 16.79 -17.35 6.19
N VAL A 262 16.98 -16.10 5.80
CA VAL A 262 17.22 -15.74 4.40
C VAL A 262 18.51 -14.94 4.29
N PRO A 263 19.41 -15.28 3.37
CA PRO A 263 20.59 -14.47 3.10
C PRO A 263 20.16 -13.16 2.43
N CYS A 264 20.37 -12.03 3.12
CA CYS A 264 20.10 -10.69 2.62
C CYS A 264 21.41 -9.90 2.56
N ARG A 265 21.74 -9.31 1.41
CA ARG A 265 22.99 -8.56 1.20
C ARG A 265 22.78 -7.06 1.34
N ALA A 266 23.88 -6.33 1.51
CA ALA A 266 23.89 -4.87 1.35
C ALA A 266 23.42 -4.52 -0.08
N GLY A 267 22.18 -4.05 -0.22
CA GLY A 267 21.56 -3.83 -1.53
C GLY A 267 20.10 -4.27 -1.62
N GLY A 268 19.63 -5.18 -0.76
CA GLY A 268 18.23 -5.61 -0.75
C GLY A 268 18.04 -7.02 -0.24
N CYS A 269 16.80 -7.41 0.01
CA CYS A 269 16.47 -8.78 0.40
C CYS A 269 15.20 -9.29 -0.28
N ARG A 270 15.30 -10.43 -0.96
CA ARG A 270 14.18 -11.11 -1.61
C ARG A 270 13.89 -12.41 -0.87
N VAL A 271 12.72 -12.49 -0.25
CA VAL A 271 12.22 -13.72 0.35
C VAL A 271 11.31 -14.41 -0.65
N GLU A 272 11.61 -15.66 -0.97
CA GLU A 272 10.76 -16.49 -1.82
C GLU A 272 9.50 -16.92 -1.08
N PRO A 273 8.30 -16.89 -1.71
CA PRO A 273 7.07 -17.31 -1.05
C PRO A 273 7.15 -18.71 -0.44
N ARG A 274 7.75 -19.68 -1.13
CA ARG A 274 7.88 -21.07 -0.64
C ARG A 274 8.62 -21.15 0.69
N ALA A 275 9.68 -20.35 0.86
CA ALA A 275 10.46 -20.35 2.10
C ALA A 275 9.61 -19.95 3.33
N VAL A 276 8.58 -19.11 3.12
CA VAL A 276 7.63 -18.74 4.17
C VAL A 276 6.53 -19.78 4.33
N LEU A 277 5.99 -20.27 3.20
CA LEU A 277 4.88 -21.22 3.19
C LEU A 277 5.28 -22.56 3.83
N ASP A 278 6.46 -23.09 3.49
CA ASP A 278 6.93 -24.39 3.98
C ASP A 278 7.04 -24.39 5.52
N GLU A 279 7.51 -23.30 6.11
CA GLU A 279 7.61 -23.14 7.57
C GLU A 279 6.27 -22.84 8.23
N ALA A 280 5.44 -21.97 7.63
CA ALA A 280 4.16 -21.58 8.21
C ALA A 280 3.14 -22.73 8.24
N LEU A 281 3.17 -23.63 7.24
CA LEU A 281 2.27 -24.79 7.17
C LEU A 281 2.56 -25.84 8.23
N LEU A 282 3.81 -25.95 8.68
CA LEU A 282 4.22 -26.86 9.75
C LEU A 282 3.84 -26.34 11.15
N SER A 283 3.44 -25.08 11.26
CA SER A 283 3.11 -24.47 12.54
C SER A 283 1.92 -25.16 13.22
N PRO A 284 1.95 -25.47 14.53
CA PRO A 284 0.78 -26.01 15.23
C PRO A 284 -0.32 -24.97 15.48
N ALA A 285 -0.13 -23.72 15.01
CA ALA A 285 -1.03 -22.60 15.28
C ALA A 285 -2.34 -22.60 14.45
N TRP A 286 -2.53 -23.55 13.53
CA TRP A 286 -3.78 -23.75 12.80
C TRP A 286 -4.89 -24.24 13.75
N LYS A 287 -5.97 -23.48 13.86
CA LYS A 287 -7.08 -23.71 14.79
C LYS A 287 -8.40 -23.92 14.09
#